data_AF-A0A963NUT5-F1
#
_entry.id   AF-A0A963NUT5-F1
#
_cell.length_a   1.000
_cell.length_b   1.000
_cell.length_c   1.000
_cell.angle_alpha   90.00
_cell.angle_beta   90.00
_cell.angle_gamma   90.00
#
_symmetry.space_group_name_H-M   'P 1'
#
loop_
_entity.id
_entity.type
_entity.pdbx_description
1 polymer ?
#
loop_
_entity_poly.entity_id
_entity_poly.type
_entity_poly.pdbx_seq_one_letter_code
_entity_poly.pdbx_strand_id
1 'polypeptide(L)'
;MLLTLAAQQPRMLLTIVQHTPSWVWMLLAALIWLGASQFFARSAGLRRVLLMPVAMTVFSVWGLGSAFGALPQLPAILGAWLVAACAVAALSLWLHRTAPAGTRYDATLQRFELLGSGWPLLLILGIFLVKWAVGVELALQPMLAH
;
A
#
# COMPACT_ATOMS: atom_id res chain seq x y z
N MET A 1 19.65 14.26 0.87
CA MET A 1 20.68 14.65 -0.13
C MET A 1 20.21 14.42 -1.56
N LEU A 2 19.23 13.56 -1.81
CA LEU A 2 18.73 13.29 -3.17
C LEU A 2 18.16 14.55 -3.85
N LEU A 3 17.40 15.38 -3.11
CA LEU A 3 16.82 16.63 -3.64
C LEU A 3 17.89 17.66 -4.01
N THR A 4 18.98 17.76 -3.24
CA THR A 4 20.08 18.68 -3.53
C THR A 4 20.88 18.23 -4.75
N LEU A 5 21.08 16.92 -4.91
CA LEU A 5 21.71 16.35 -6.11
C LEU A 5 20.86 16.55 -7.35
N ALA A 6 19.54 16.42 -7.23
CA ALA A 6 18.61 16.67 -8.33
C ALA A 6 18.65 18.12 -8.82
N ALA A 7 18.71 19.08 -7.89
CA ALA A 7 18.71 20.50 -8.22
C ALA A 7 20.08 21.01 -8.74
N GLN A 8 21.19 20.44 -8.25
CA GLN A 8 22.53 21.00 -8.50
C GLN A 8 23.39 20.13 -9.43
N GLN A 9 23.14 18.82 -9.51
CA GLN A 9 23.98 17.87 -10.23
C GLN A 9 23.15 16.81 -10.97
N PRO A 10 22.40 17.18 -12.02
CA PRO A 10 21.48 16.27 -12.72
C PRO A 10 22.17 15.07 -13.35
N ARG A 11 23.47 15.16 -13.65
CA ARG A 11 24.27 14.02 -14.14
C ARG A 11 24.38 12.89 -13.12
N MET A 12 24.42 13.21 -11.83
CA MET A 12 24.51 12.20 -10.76
C MET A 12 23.20 11.40 -10.62
N LEU A 13 22.05 12.00 -10.94
CA LEU A 13 20.78 11.27 -11.01
C LEU A 13 20.82 10.15 -12.06
N LEU A 14 21.42 10.41 -13.22
CA LEU A 14 21.56 9.40 -14.26
C LEU A 14 22.41 8.22 -13.77
N THR A 15 23.49 8.49 -13.04
CA THR A 15 24.34 7.46 -12.41
C THR A 15 23.56 6.63 -11.40
N ILE A 16 22.74 7.26 -10.54
CA ILE A 16 21.88 6.56 -9.57
C ILE A 16 20.91 5.62 -10.28
N VAL A 17 20.26 6.09 -11.35
CA VAL A 17 19.34 5.29 -12.16
C VAL A 17 20.07 4.12 -12.82
N GLN A 18 21.28 4.34 -13.36
CA GLN A 18 22.09 3.29 -13.99
C GLN A 18 22.59 2.23 -12.99
N HIS A 19 22.87 2.63 -11.76
CA HIS A 19 23.31 1.71 -10.70
C HIS A 19 22.15 1.13 -9.88
N THR A 20 20.90 1.49 -10.21
CA THR A 20 19.73 0.86 -9.60
C THR A 20 19.64 -0.59 -10.10
N PRO A 21 19.60 -1.60 -9.21
CA PRO A 21 19.55 -3.00 -9.60
C PRO A 21 18.44 -3.31 -10.60
N SER A 22 18.72 -4.17 -11.58
CA SER A 22 17.78 -4.50 -12.67
C SER A 22 16.43 -5.06 -12.19
N TRP A 23 16.43 -5.77 -11.05
CA TRP A 23 15.19 -6.31 -10.46
C TRP A 23 14.21 -5.23 -10.00
N VAL A 24 14.69 -4.04 -9.64
CA VAL A 24 13.83 -2.90 -9.26
C VAL A 24 13.02 -2.44 -10.46
N TRP A 25 13.61 -2.44 -11.66
CA TRP A 25 12.92 -2.10 -12.91
C TRP A 25 11.91 -3.17 -13.32
N MET A 26 12.25 -4.45 -13.11
CA MET A 26 11.29 -5.55 -13.30
C MET A 26 10.09 -5.41 -12.35
N LEU A 27 10.33 -5.07 -11.08
CA LEU A 27 9.28 -4.79 -10.12
C LEU A 27 8.44 -3.58 -10.53
N LEU A 28 9.06 -2.48 -10.96
CA LEU A 28 8.35 -1.31 -11.47
C LEU A 28 7.46 -1.67 -12.67
N ALA A 29 7.98 -2.44 -13.62
CA ALA A 29 7.22 -2.90 -14.78
C ALA A 29 6.02 -3.76 -14.35
N ALA A 30 6.22 -4.70 -13.41
CA ALA A 30 5.14 -5.51 -12.85
C ALA A 30 4.09 -4.67 -12.10
N LEU A 31 4.51 -3.63 -11.39
CA LEU A 31 3.62 -2.70 -10.67
C LEU A 31 2.85 -1.79 -11.62
N ILE A 32 3.48 -1.31 -12.69
CA ILE A 32 2.80 -0.56 -13.77
C ILE A 32 1.78 -1.47 -14.44
N TRP A 33 2.14 -2.70 -14.78
CA TRP A 33 1.21 -3.69 -15.32
C TRP A 33 0.04 -3.92 -14.38
N LEU A 34 0.32 -4.13 -13.09
CA LEU A 34 -0.70 -4.32 -12.06
C LEU A 34 -1.62 -3.10 -11.95
N GLY A 35 -1.07 -1.88 -11.90
CA GLY A 35 -1.85 -0.65 -11.82
C GLY A 35 -2.65 -0.37 -13.09
N ALA A 36 -2.05 -0.55 -14.27
CA ALA A 36 -2.73 -0.40 -15.55
C ALA A 36 -3.87 -1.40 -15.72
N SER A 37 -3.69 -2.60 -15.18
CA SER A 37 -4.73 -3.62 -15.19
C SER A 37 -5.97 -3.24 -14.34
N GLN A 38 -5.87 -2.22 -13.48
CA GLN A 38 -6.99 -1.63 -12.73
C GLN A 38 -7.77 -0.56 -13.53
N PHE A 39 -7.33 -0.18 -14.73
CA PHE A 39 -8.10 0.67 -15.65
C PHE A 39 -9.23 -0.10 -16.35
N PHE A 40 -9.17 -1.42 -16.36
CA PHE A 40 -10.21 -2.25 -16.96
C PHE A 40 -11.26 -2.62 -15.91
N ALA A 41 -12.52 -2.67 -16.34
CA ALA A 41 -13.61 -3.11 -15.50
C ALA A 41 -13.33 -4.52 -14.96
N ARG A 42 -13.45 -4.70 -13.64
CA ARG A 42 -13.23 -5.98 -12.98
C ARG A 42 -14.43 -6.36 -12.15
N SER A 43 -14.79 -7.64 -12.25
CA SER A 43 -15.69 -8.28 -11.30
C SER A 43 -14.86 -8.89 -10.17
N ALA A 44 -15.00 -8.38 -8.94
CA ALA A 44 -14.39 -8.99 -7.75
C ALA A 44 -15.48 -9.66 -6.90
N GLY A 45 -15.31 -10.96 -6.63
CA GLY A 45 -16.22 -11.69 -5.72
C GLY A 45 -16.01 -11.26 -4.27
N LEU A 46 -17.09 -11.20 -3.48
CA LEU A 46 -17.08 -10.76 -2.07
C LEU A 46 -16.00 -11.47 -1.22
N ARG A 47 -15.84 -12.79 -1.40
CA ARG A 47 -14.83 -13.58 -0.69
C ARG A 47 -13.40 -13.09 -0.95
N ARG A 48 -13.05 -12.80 -2.20
CA ARG A 48 -11.70 -12.32 -2.56
C ARG A 48 -11.43 -10.92 -2.00
N VAL A 49 -12.46 -10.07 -1.94
CA VAL A 49 -12.37 -8.72 -1.37
C VAL A 49 -12.17 -8.78 0.15
N LEU A 50 -12.84 -9.70 0.84
CA LEU A 50 -12.76 -9.83 2.31
C LEU A 50 -11.56 -10.63 2.80
N LEU A 51 -11.05 -11.60 2.02
CA LEU A 51 -10.00 -12.50 2.47
C LEU A 51 -8.70 -11.76 2.82
N MET A 52 -8.31 -10.78 2.00
CA MET A 52 -7.08 -10.02 2.23
C MET A 52 -7.14 -9.12 3.48
N PRO A 53 -8.18 -8.29 3.69
CA PRO A 53 -8.38 -7.57 4.95
C PRO A 53 -8.43 -8.49 6.17
N VAL A 54 -9.17 -9.60 6.11
CA VAL A 54 -9.27 -10.54 7.24
C VAL A 54 -7.92 -11.17 7.55
N ALA A 55 -7.17 -11.61 6.54
CA ALA A 55 -5.84 -12.17 6.73
C ALA A 55 -4.88 -11.15 7.36
N MET A 56 -4.90 -9.89 6.91
CA MET A 56 -4.10 -8.81 7.50
C MET A 56 -4.50 -8.50 8.94
N THR A 57 -5.79 -8.47 9.26
CA THR A 57 -6.30 -8.28 10.63
C THR A 57 -5.80 -9.39 11.54
N VAL A 58 -5.93 -10.66 11.12
CA VAL A 58 -5.42 -11.81 11.88
C VAL A 58 -3.91 -11.71 12.07
N PHE A 59 -3.17 -11.39 11.02
CA PHE A 59 -1.72 -11.22 11.09
C PHE A 59 -1.31 -10.08 12.03
N SER A 60 -2.02 -8.94 12.01
CA SER A 60 -1.77 -7.81 12.89
C SER A 60 -2.03 -8.15 14.36
N VAL A 61 -3.11 -8.87 14.66
CA VAL A 61 -3.44 -9.33 16.02
C VAL A 61 -2.39 -10.34 16.51
N TRP A 62 -1.98 -11.27 15.64
CA TRP A 62 -0.89 -12.20 15.93
C TRP A 62 0.42 -11.46 16.22
N GLY A 63 0.75 -10.43 15.43
CA GLY A 63 1.90 -9.57 15.62
C GLY A 63 1.91 -8.92 17.00
N LEU A 64 0.78 -8.34 17.43
CA LEU A 64 0.62 -7.78 18.77
C LEU A 64 0.85 -8.84 19.87
N GLY A 65 0.26 -10.03 19.71
CA GLY A 65 0.46 -11.14 20.64
C GLY A 65 1.91 -11.60 20.73
N SER A 66 2.61 -11.66 19.60
CA SER A 66 4.02 -12.07 19.54
C SER A 66 4.97 -11.03 20.16
N ALA A 67 4.69 -9.74 19.97
CA ALA A 67 5.54 -8.65 20.46
C ALA A 67 5.29 -8.29 21.93
N PHE A 68 4.02 -8.37 22.38
CA PHE A 68 3.59 -7.87 23.69
C PHE A 68 2.97 -8.95 24.59
N GLY A 69 3.04 -10.23 24.20
CA GLY A 69 2.38 -11.33 24.90
C GLY A 69 2.83 -11.56 26.34
N ALA A 70 4.06 -11.15 26.68
CA ALA A 70 4.58 -11.23 28.04
C ALA A 70 4.12 -10.07 28.95
N LEU A 71 3.48 -9.03 28.40
CA LEU A 71 3.04 -7.86 29.16
C LEU A 71 1.62 -8.06 29.72
N PRO A 72 1.36 -7.70 30.99
CA PRO A 72 0.00 -7.73 31.57
C PRO A 72 -1.00 -6.81 30.84
N GLN A 73 -0.49 -5.82 30.10
CA GLN A 73 -1.26 -4.79 29.41
C GLN A 73 -1.77 -5.23 28.03
N LEU A 74 -1.46 -6.45 27.57
CA LEU A 74 -1.90 -6.98 26.29
C LEU A 74 -3.40 -6.74 26.00
N PRO A 75 -4.35 -6.94 26.95
CA PRO A 75 -5.77 -6.67 26.70
C PRO A 75 -6.05 -5.20 26.39
N ALA A 76 -5.37 -4.27 27.08
CA ALA A 76 -5.51 -2.84 26.84
C ALA A 76 -4.91 -2.43 25.49
N ILE A 77 -3.78 -3.01 25.09
CA ILE A 77 -3.15 -2.79 23.79
C ILE A 77 -4.04 -3.29 22.66
N LEU A 78 -4.60 -4.50 22.78
CA LEU A 78 -5.57 -5.05 21.84
C LEU A 78 -6.85 -4.22 21.77
N GLY A 79 -7.35 -3.75 22.92
CA GLY A 79 -8.51 -2.88 23.00
C GLY A 79 -8.29 -1.54 22.29
N ALA A 80 -7.17 -0.88 22.55
CA ALA A 80 -6.79 0.37 21.88
C ALA A 80 -6.62 0.18 20.37
N TRP A 81 -5.98 -0.91 19.95
CA TRP A 81 -5.83 -1.28 18.55
C TRP A 81 -7.20 -1.49 17.87
N LEU A 82 -8.12 -2.20 18.52
CA LEU A 82 -9.47 -2.46 18.00
C LEU A 82 -10.28 -1.16 17.89
N VAL A 83 -10.22 -0.29 18.90
CA VAL A 83 -10.88 1.02 18.88
C VAL A 83 -10.36 1.87 17.72
N ALA A 84 -9.05 1.92 17.52
CA ALA A 84 -8.45 2.65 16.41
C ALA A 84 -8.86 2.07 15.05
N ALA A 85 -8.84 0.75 14.90
CA ALA A 85 -9.27 0.07 13.67
C ALA A 85 -10.74 0.36 13.34
N CYS A 86 -11.63 0.26 14.35
CA CYS A 86 -13.05 0.58 14.20
C CYS A 86 -13.26 2.07 13.88
N ALA A 87 -12.53 2.98 14.53
CA ALA A 87 -12.62 4.41 14.27
C ALA A 87 -12.21 4.75 12.83
N VAL A 88 -11.11 4.19 12.34
CA VAL A 88 -10.65 4.37 10.95
C VAL A 88 -11.65 3.77 9.96
N ALA A 89 -12.18 2.57 10.24
CA ALA A 89 -13.20 1.95 9.40
C ALA A 89 -14.47 2.81 9.33
N ALA A 90 -14.97 3.29 10.47
CA ALA A 90 -16.13 4.18 10.54
C ALA A 90 -15.87 5.50 9.81
N LEU A 91 -14.70 6.10 9.98
CA LEU A 91 -14.29 7.32 9.29
C LEU A 91 -14.21 7.12 7.78
N SER A 92 -13.65 5.99 7.33
CA SER A 92 -13.59 5.63 5.91
C SER A 92 -15.00 5.45 5.32
N LEU A 93 -15.90 4.78 6.02
CA LEU A 93 -17.29 4.63 5.60
C LEU A 93 -18.04 5.97 5.58
N TRP A 94 -17.68 6.89 6.48
CA TRP A 94 -18.23 8.24 6.53
C TRP A 94 -17.72 9.15 5.40
N LEU A 95 -16.44 9.06 5.05
CA LEU A 95 -15.82 9.81 3.95
C LEU A 95 -16.22 9.26 2.57
N HIS A 96 -16.48 7.95 2.47
CA HIS A 96 -16.78 7.25 1.21
C HIS A 96 -18.19 6.64 1.23
N ARG A 97 -19.17 7.45 1.63
CA ARG A 97 -20.59 7.05 1.78
C ARG A 97 -21.24 6.61 0.47
N THR A 98 -20.76 7.10 -0.66
CA THR A 98 -21.26 6.73 -1.98
C THR A 98 -20.27 5.78 -2.63
N ALA A 99 -20.77 4.62 -3.08
CA ALA A 99 -19.98 3.77 -3.94
C ALA A 99 -19.53 4.59 -5.16
N PRO A 100 -18.27 4.46 -5.61
CA PRO A 100 -17.77 5.18 -6.78
C PRO A 100 -18.76 5.04 -7.94
N ALA A 101 -19.06 6.16 -8.62
CA ALA A 101 -20.11 6.22 -9.62
C ALA A 101 -20.00 5.04 -10.62
N GLY A 102 -21.05 4.23 -10.68
CA GLY A 102 -21.17 3.05 -11.53
C GLY A 102 -20.61 1.74 -10.96
N THR A 103 -20.27 1.69 -9.67
CA THR A 103 -20.10 0.42 -8.95
C THR A 103 -21.45 -0.28 -8.86
N ARG A 104 -21.59 -1.46 -9.49
CA ARG A 104 -22.81 -2.28 -9.39
C ARG A 104 -22.51 -3.50 -8.53
N TYR A 105 -23.36 -3.73 -7.52
CA TYR A 105 -23.31 -4.97 -6.75
C TYR A 105 -24.38 -5.92 -7.30
N ASP A 106 -23.93 -7.03 -7.85
CA ASP A 106 -24.82 -8.12 -8.23
C ASP A 106 -24.99 -9.07 -7.03
N ALA A 107 -26.15 -8.98 -6.39
CA ALA A 107 -26.51 -9.81 -5.24
C ALA A 107 -26.70 -11.29 -5.60
N THR A 108 -27.00 -11.62 -6.85
CA THR A 108 -27.20 -13.01 -7.30
C THR A 108 -25.87 -13.73 -7.47
N LEU A 109 -24.84 -13.03 -7.96
CA LEU A 109 -23.50 -13.58 -8.17
C LEU A 109 -22.50 -13.23 -7.04
N GLN A 110 -22.90 -12.40 -6.06
CA GLN A 110 -22.05 -11.84 -5.01
C GLN A 110 -20.77 -11.19 -5.56
N ARG A 111 -20.91 -10.40 -6.64
CA ARG A 111 -19.79 -9.74 -7.33
C ARG A 111 -19.99 -8.24 -7.34
N PHE A 112 -18.89 -7.53 -7.17
CA PHE A 112 -18.80 -6.10 -7.42
C PHE A 112 -18.28 -5.89 -8.83
N GLU A 113 -19.04 -5.19 -9.66
CA GLU A 113 -18.55 -4.61 -10.91
C GLU A 113 -17.96 -3.25 -10.58
N LEU A 114 -16.64 -3.15 -10.62
CA LEU A 114 -15.94 -1.88 -10.46
C LEU A 114 -15.57 -1.35 -11.84
N LEU A 115 -15.95 -0.11 -12.13
CA LEU A 115 -15.38 0.64 -13.23
C LEU A 115 -13.89 0.86 -12.97
N GLY A 116 -13.10 0.78 -14.03
CA GLY A 116 -11.67 1.00 -13.92
C GLY A 116 -11.35 2.38 -13.35
N SER A 117 -10.31 2.44 -12.53
CA SER A 117 -9.87 3.68 -11.88
C SER A 117 -8.36 3.84 -12.04
N GLY A 118 -7.92 5.08 -12.30
CA GLY A 118 -6.50 5.43 -12.36
C GLY A 118 -5.86 5.70 -11.00
N TRP A 119 -6.67 5.92 -9.96
CA TRP A 119 -6.17 6.18 -8.62
C TRP A 119 -5.26 5.07 -8.06
N PRO A 120 -5.58 3.77 -8.24
CA PRO A 120 -4.69 2.68 -7.85
C PRO A 120 -3.30 2.77 -8.49
N LEU A 121 -3.21 3.12 -9.79
CA LEU A 121 -1.92 3.25 -10.46
C LEU A 121 -1.11 4.41 -9.88
N LEU A 122 -1.73 5.57 -9.67
CA LEU A 122 -1.07 6.73 -9.06
C LEU A 122 -0.54 6.41 -7.65
N LEU A 123 -1.34 5.70 -6.84
CA LEU A 123 -0.93 5.27 -5.50
C LEU A 123 0.23 4.26 -5.55
N ILE A 124 0.14 3.25 -6.41
CA ILE A 124 1.21 2.25 -6.59
C ILE A 124 2.52 2.94 -6.99
N LEU A 125 2.46 3.85 -7.98
CA LEU A 125 3.63 4.60 -8.44
C LEU A 125 4.18 5.54 -7.36
N GLY A 126 3.30 6.26 -6.65
CA GLY A 126 3.70 7.13 -5.55
C GLY A 126 4.42 6.39 -4.43
N ILE A 127 3.85 5.26 -3.98
CA ILE A 127 4.46 4.40 -2.95
C ILE A 127 5.81 3.86 -3.43
N PHE A 128 5.89 3.39 -4.68
CA PHE A 128 7.14 2.91 -5.26
C PHE A 128 8.21 4.00 -5.32
N LEU A 129 7.87 5.20 -5.81
CA LEU A 129 8.80 6.32 -5.90
C LEU A 129 9.35 6.71 -4.53
N VAL A 130 8.48 6.81 -3.52
CA VAL A 130 8.90 7.14 -2.15
C VAL A 130 9.83 6.04 -1.62
N LYS A 131 9.47 4.76 -1.79
CA LYS A 131 10.32 3.65 -1.31
C LYS A 131 11.67 3.60 -2.02
N TRP A 132 11.68 3.84 -3.33
CA TRP A 132 12.91 3.91 -4.12
C TRP A 132 13.79 5.09 -3.68
N ALA A 133 13.21 6.28 -3.51
CA ALA A 133 13.94 7.47 -3.06
C ALA A 133 14.55 7.28 -1.66
N VAL A 134 13.80 6.68 -0.73
CA VAL A 134 14.32 6.31 0.61
C VAL A 134 15.46 5.30 0.49
N GLY A 135 15.31 4.29 -0.37
CA GLY A 135 16.37 3.30 -0.62
C GLY A 135 17.65 3.92 -1.20
N VAL A 136 17.51 4.87 -2.13
CA VAL A 136 18.64 5.63 -2.67
C VAL A 136 19.28 6.49 -1.58
N GLU A 137 18.51 7.20 -0.77
CA GLU A 137 19.05 8.03 0.31
C GLU A 137 19.81 7.19 1.34
N LEU A 138 19.28 6.02 1.73
CA LEU A 138 19.98 5.07 2.61
C LEU A 138 21.28 4.53 1.99
N ALA A 139 21.30 4.28 0.69
CA ALA A 139 22.51 3.85 -0.02
C ALA A 139 23.56 4.96 -0.14
N LEU A 140 23.12 6.21 -0.29
CA LEU A 140 23.99 7.39 -0.30
C LEU A 140 24.48 7.77 1.10
N GLN A 141 23.73 7.41 2.15
CA GLN A 141 24.03 7.71 3.55
C GLN A 141 24.02 6.42 4.39
N PRO A 142 25.05 5.55 4.27
CA PRO A 142 25.08 4.26 4.95
C PRO A 142 25.02 4.38 6.49
N MET A 143 25.39 5.53 7.05
CA MET A 143 25.25 5.83 8.48
C MET A 143 23.79 5.90 8.98
N LEU A 144 22.80 6.04 8.10
CA LEU A 144 21.37 6.02 8.46
C LEU A 144 20.74 4.61 8.36
N ALA A 145 21.50 3.62 7.89
CA ALA A 145 21.01 2.26 7.68
C ALA A 145 21.13 1.37 8.94
N HIS A 146 21.55 1.94 10.08
CA HIS A 146 21.80 1.25 11.35
C HIS A 146 20.97 1.85 12.49
#